data_AF-A0AAV8UR19-F1
#
_entry.id   AF-A0AAV8UR19-F1
#
_cell.length_a   1.000
_cell.length_b   1.000
_cell.length_c   1.000
_cell.angle_alpha   90.00
_cell.angle_beta   90.00
_cell.angle_gamma   90.00
#
_symmetry.space_group_name_H-M   'P 1'
#
loop_
_entity.id
_entity.type
_entity.pdbx_description
1 polymer ?
#
loop_
_entity_poly.entity_id
_entity_poly.type
_entity_poly.pdbx_seq_one_letter_code
_entity_poly.pdbx_strand_id
1 'polypeptide(L)'
;MAFVGLAPRLHCRGLRVRCCSLEGSNDKKAKVEEAIFALRTDLPRQYDAVFSLDFSIFADDVTFDDPWTKIRGKLNYRGMLYTLAAIKAVFFSDAVFDLSSCELAEDDTKIRTRWLTKGRLRLIDREISLSGTDYFHLDDEGQIVRHESLWDS
;
A
#
# COMPACT_ATOMS: atom_id res chain seq x y z
N MET A 1 -14.28 -78.08 -4.89
CA MET A 1 -14.55 -76.68 -5.29
C MET A 1 -14.21 -75.80 -4.10
N ALA A 2 -13.02 -75.22 -4.09
CA ALA A 2 -12.74 -73.79 -4.37
C ALA A 2 -12.78 -72.96 -3.08
N PHE A 3 -11.87 -72.06 -2.74
CA PHE A 3 -10.58 -71.64 -3.23
C PHE A 3 -9.92 -70.88 -2.05
N VAL A 4 -8.60 -71.00 -1.92
CA VAL A 4 -7.79 -70.20 -0.99
C VAL A 4 -7.82 -68.72 -1.42
N GLY A 5 -7.91 -67.79 -0.46
CA GLY A 5 -7.85 -66.36 -0.74
C GLY A 5 -7.31 -65.56 0.44
N LEU A 6 -5.97 -65.49 0.55
CA LEU A 6 -5.29 -64.43 1.30
C LEU A 6 -5.54 -63.09 0.59
N ALA A 7 -5.89 -62.05 1.35
CA ALA A 7 -5.77 -60.66 0.90
C ALA A 7 -4.74 -59.92 1.79
N PRO A 8 -3.80 -59.17 1.22
CA PRO A 8 -2.67 -58.59 1.93
C PRO A 8 -3.02 -57.30 2.69
N ARG A 9 -2.25 -57.06 3.76
CA ARG A 9 -2.19 -55.79 4.50
C ARG A 9 -1.78 -54.66 3.56
N LEU A 10 -2.67 -53.70 3.33
CA LEU A 10 -2.31 -52.41 2.76
C LEU A 10 -1.96 -51.45 3.91
N HIS A 11 -0.66 -51.23 4.05
CA HIS A 11 -0.05 -50.28 4.95
C HIS A 11 -0.15 -48.89 4.30
N CYS A 12 -1.18 -48.11 4.63
CA CYS A 12 -1.25 -46.70 4.23
C CYS A 12 -0.22 -45.89 5.02
N ARG A 13 1.01 -45.82 4.51
CA ARG A 13 1.93 -44.71 4.83
C ARG A 13 1.40 -43.45 4.16
N GLY A 14 0.54 -42.73 4.87
CA GLY A 14 0.04 -41.43 4.47
C GLY A 14 1.17 -40.41 4.43
N LEU A 15 1.65 -40.12 3.23
CA LEU A 15 2.52 -39.01 2.90
C LEU A 15 1.75 -37.71 3.24
N ARG A 16 2.12 -37.02 4.34
CA ARG A 16 1.68 -35.63 4.58
C ARG A 16 2.36 -34.74 3.56
N VAL A 17 1.72 -34.52 2.42
CA VAL A 17 2.05 -33.40 1.54
C VAL A 17 1.75 -32.13 2.34
N ARG A 18 2.79 -31.36 2.66
CA ARG A 18 2.64 -30.02 3.27
C ARG A 18 2.05 -29.10 2.20
N CYS A 19 0.75 -28.84 2.26
CA CYS A 19 0.10 -27.77 1.49
C CYS A 19 0.48 -26.35 1.96
N CYS A 20 1.21 -26.21 3.07
CA CYS A 20 1.47 -24.91 3.71
C CYS A 20 2.29 -23.90 2.88
N SER A 21 2.84 -24.26 1.72
CA SER A 21 3.72 -23.35 0.96
C SER A 21 3.00 -22.55 -0.14
N LEU A 22 1.78 -22.93 -0.53
CA LEU A 22 1.05 -22.24 -1.60
C LEU A 22 0.05 -21.20 -1.06
N GLU A 23 -0.51 -21.42 0.12
CA GLU A 23 -1.51 -20.53 0.72
C GLU A 23 -0.91 -19.15 1.08
N GLY A 24 0.30 -19.11 1.66
CA GLY A 24 0.95 -17.85 2.06
C GLY A 24 1.35 -16.96 0.87
N SER A 25 1.78 -17.56 -0.25
CA SER A 25 2.13 -16.79 -1.45
C SER A 25 0.89 -16.21 -2.15
N ASN A 26 -0.25 -16.90 -2.08
CA ASN A 26 -1.48 -16.43 -2.70
C ASN A 26 -2.18 -15.34 -1.85
N ASP A 27 -2.12 -15.46 -0.52
CA ASP A 27 -2.62 -14.44 0.41
C ASP A 27 -1.83 -13.12 0.27
N LYS A 28 -0.50 -13.20 0.25
CA LYS A 28 0.35 -12.03 0.02
C LYS A 28 0.00 -11.32 -1.28
N LYS A 29 -0.12 -12.07 -2.38
CA LYS A 29 -0.43 -11.49 -3.69
C LYS A 29 -1.77 -10.75 -3.66
N ALA A 30 -2.80 -11.33 -3.05
CA ALA A 30 -4.11 -10.71 -2.91
C ALA A 30 -4.04 -9.40 -2.10
N LYS A 31 -3.32 -9.39 -0.97
CA LYS A 31 -3.10 -8.19 -0.16
C LYS A 31 -2.35 -7.09 -0.91
N VAL A 32 -1.37 -7.46 -1.72
CA VAL A 32 -0.64 -6.50 -2.57
C VAL A 32 -1.55 -5.90 -3.64
N GLU A 33 -2.41 -6.71 -4.27
CA GLU A 33 -3.40 -6.23 -5.24
C GLU A 33 -4.42 -5.28 -4.57
N GLU A 34 -4.88 -5.62 -3.36
CA GLU A 34 -5.73 -4.75 -2.53
C GLU A 34 -5.04 -3.43 -2.18
N ALA A 35 -3.77 -3.47 -1.78
CA ALA A 35 -2.98 -2.28 -1.48
C ALA A 35 -2.84 -1.37 -2.71
N ILE A 36 -2.53 -1.92 -3.89
CA ILE A 36 -2.46 -1.15 -5.13
C ILE A 36 -3.82 -0.53 -5.47
N PHE A 37 -4.90 -1.28 -5.30
CA PHE A 37 -6.26 -0.80 -5.55
C PHE A 37 -6.63 0.36 -4.61
N ALA A 38 -6.38 0.21 -3.31
CA ALA A 38 -6.61 1.23 -2.31
C ALA A 38 -5.77 2.49 -2.61
N LEU A 39 -4.46 2.36 -2.86
CA LEU A 39 -3.58 3.48 -3.20
C LEU A 39 -4.06 4.24 -4.45
N ARG A 40 -4.46 3.53 -5.51
CA ARG A 40 -5.01 4.15 -6.74
C ARG A 40 -6.30 4.92 -6.49
N THR A 41 -7.13 4.43 -5.56
CA THR A 41 -8.41 5.03 -5.24
C THR A 41 -8.26 6.21 -4.29
N ASP A 42 -7.33 6.13 -3.35
CA ASP A 42 -7.26 7.01 -2.18
C ASP A 42 -6.29 8.17 -2.37
N LEU A 43 -5.11 7.94 -2.95
CA LEU A 43 -4.12 9.01 -3.13
C LEU A 43 -4.66 10.21 -3.91
N PRO A 44 -5.44 10.05 -5.00
CA PRO A 44 -6.02 11.21 -5.70
C PRO A 44 -7.04 12.00 -4.88
N ARG A 45 -7.62 11.37 -3.85
CA ARG A 45 -8.67 11.94 -3.00
C ARG A 45 -8.14 12.43 -1.65
N GLN A 46 -6.83 12.35 -1.41
CA GLN A 46 -6.27 12.56 -0.07
C GLN A 46 -6.50 13.96 0.53
N TYR A 47 -6.73 14.98 -0.31
CA TYR A 47 -7.04 16.32 0.16
C TYR A 47 -8.53 16.54 0.47
N ASP A 48 -9.43 15.78 -0.17
CA ASP A 48 -10.88 16.05 -0.14
C ASP A 48 -11.68 14.99 0.62
N ALA A 49 -11.20 13.75 0.61
CA ALA A 49 -11.88 12.59 1.19
C ALA A 49 -11.03 11.92 2.28
N VAL A 50 -10.21 12.70 2.98
CA VAL A 50 -9.20 12.23 3.93
C VAL A 50 -9.75 11.32 5.05
N PHE A 51 -11.02 11.49 5.42
CA PHE A 51 -11.69 10.64 6.43
C PHE A 51 -12.17 9.29 5.91
N SER A 52 -12.20 9.10 4.59
CA SER A 52 -12.64 7.87 3.92
C SER A 52 -11.49 7.05 3.32
N LEU A 53 -10.24 7.47 3.54
CA LEU A 53 -9.08 6.72 3.08
C LEU A 53 -8.94 5.41 3.87
N ASP A 54 -8.56 4.36 3.18
CA ASP A 54 -8.31 3.05 3.73
C ASP A 54 -6.89 2.97 4.32
N PHE A 55 -6.84 2.77 5.62
CA PHE A 55 -5.59 2.59 6.35
C PHE A 55 -5.35 1.13 6.76
N SER A 56 -6.21 0.20 6.36
CA SER A 56 -6.09 -1.22 6.65
C SER A 56 -4.86 -1.85 5.99
N ILE A 57 -4.48 -1.34 4.81
CA ILE A 57 -3.32 -1.78 4.02
C ILE A 57 -1.97 -1.45 4.67
N PHE A 58 -1.94 -0.62 5.71
CA PHE A 58 -0.72 -0.20 6.41
C PHE A 58 -0.54 -0.96 7.72
N ALA A 59 0.71 -1.22 8.11
CA ALA A 59 1.07 -1.69 9.43
C ALA A 59 0.78 -0.64 10.51
N ASP A 60 0.51 -1.07 11.74
CA ASP A 60 0.21 -0.14 12.83
C ASP A 60 1.40 0.76 13.18
N ASP A 61 2.63 0.25 13.04
CA ASP A 61 3.87 0.98 13.28
C ASP A 61 4.54 1.52 12.01
N VAL A 62 3.78 1.61 10.91
CA VAL A 62 4.23 2.14 9.61
C VAL A 62 5.05 3.41 9.76
N THR A 63 6.11 3.53 8.98
CA THR A 63 6.92 4.75 8.92
C THR A 63 6.64 5.55 7.65
N PHE A 64 6.66 6.87 7.76
CA PHE A 64 6.65 7.79 6.63
C PHE A 64 7.95 8.59 6.64
N ASP A 65 8.61 8.68 5.48
CA ASP A 65 9.89 9.33 5.31
C ASP A 65 9.88 10.16 4.02
N ASP A 66 9.99 11.47 4.15
CA ASP A 66 10.22 12.39 3.05
C ASP A 66 11.49 13.23 3.34
N PRO A 67 11.96 14.06 2.39
CA PRO A 67 13.17 14.86 2.60
C PRO A 67 13.15 15.81 3.82
N TRP A 68 11.96 16.12 4.36
CA TRP A 68 11.75 17.08 5.44
C TRP A 68 11.23 16.46 6.74
N THR A 69 10.56 15.30 6.65
CA THR A 69 9.70 14.77 7.70
C THR A 69 9.89 13.27 7.86
N LYS A 70 10.01 12.83 9.10
CA LYS A 70 9.96 11.41 9.48
C LYS A 70 8.89 11.20 10.52
N ILE A 71 7.92 10.34 10.22
CA ILE A 71 6.80 10.02 11.11
C ILE A 71 6.74 8.51 11.31
N ARG A 72 6.31 8.08 12.50
CA ARG A 72 6.06 6.68 12.82
C ARG A 72 4.67 6.48 13.39
N GLY A 73 4.03 5.39 13.01
CA GLY A 73 2.74 4.94 13.49
C GLY A 73 1.60 5.40 12.59
N LYS A 74 0.64 4.50 12.35
CA LYS A 74 -0.52 4.70 11.48
C LYS A 74 -1.37 5.91 11.91
N LEU A 75 -1.54 6.14 13.22
CA LEU A 75 -2.28 7.30 13.73
C LEU A 75 -1.60 8.63 13.39
N ASN A 76 -0.26 8.70 13.52
CA ASN A 76 0.48 9.92 13.19
C ASN A 76 0.49 10.16 11.67
N TYR A 77 0.59 9.08 10.88
CA TYR A 77 0.49 9.16 9.43
C TYR A 77 -0.88 9.69 8.97
N ARG A 78 -1.98 9.22 9.58
CA ARG A 78 -3.33 9.79 9.38
C ARG A 78 -3.39 11.28 9.73
N GLY A 79 -2.81 11.66 10.86
CA GLY A 79 -2.74 13.05 11.30
C GLY A 79 -2.00 13.97 10.32
N MET A 80 -0.94 13.48 9.69
CA MET A 80 -0.22 14.21 8.64
C MET A 80 -1.15 14.51 7.44
N LEU A 81 -1.89 13.51 6.95
CA LEU A 81 -2.84 13.71 5.85
C LEU A 81 -3.96 14.69 6.23
N TYR A 82 -4.47 14.63 7.46
CA TYR A 82 -5.44 15.62 7.97
C TYR A 82 -4.84 17.03 7.99
N THR A 83 -3.58 17.16 8.37
CA THR A 83 -2.87 18.45 8.38
C THR A 83 -2.72 18.99 6.96
N LEU A 84 -2.37 18.15 5.99
CA LEU A 84 -2.29 18.54 4.58
C LEU A 84 -3.66 18.99 4.03
N ALA A 85 -4.73 18.25 4.32
CA ALA A 85 -6.09 18.63 3.95
C ALA A 85 -6.50 19.98 4.58
N ALA A 86 -6.14 20.22 5.84
CA ALA A 86 -6.39 21.50 6.51
C ALA A 86 -5.59 22.66 5.88
N ILE A 87 -4.30 22.45 5.59
CA ILE A 87 -3.46 23.44 4.88
C ILE A 87 -4.05 23.77 3.52
N LYS A 88 -4.49 22.75 2.77
CA LYS A 88 -5.19 22.90 1.49
C LYS A 88 -6.43 23.78 1.62
N ALA A 89 -7.28 23.50 2.61
CA ALA A 89 -8.51 24.26 2.84
C ALA A 89 -8.27 25.74 3.19
N VAL A 90 -7.17 26.04 3.90
CA VAL A 90 -6.83 27.40 4.35
C VAL A 90 -6.13 28.21 3.25
N PHE A 91 -5.10 27.65 2.61
CA PHE A 91 -4.19 28.43 1.77
C PHE A 91 -4.49 28.37 0.28
N PHE A 92 -5.25 27.36 -0.17
CA PHE A 92 -5.46 27.10 -1.59
C PHE A 92 -6.91 27.37 -2.01
N SER A 93 -7.07 27.86 -3.24
CA SER A 93 -8.38 27.90 -3.91
C SER A 93 -8.70 26.56 -4.56
N ASP A 94 -7.67 25.92 -5.11
CA ASP A 94 -7.70 24.56 -5.60
C ASP A 94 -6.39 23.85 -5.23
N ALA A 95 -6.47 22.55 -5.02
CA ALA A 95 -5.30 21.69 -5.01
C ALA A 95 -5.72 20.27 -5.37
N VAL A 96 -4.89 19.60 -6.15
CA VAL A 96 -5.13 18.25 -6.64
C VAL A 96 -3.87 17.42 -6.46
N PHE A 97 -4.06 16.13 -6.20
CA PHE A 97 -3.00 15.14 -6.23
C PHE A 97 -3.26 14.21 -7.41
N ASP A 98 -2.42 14.32 -8.44
CA ASP A 98 -2.52 13.49 -9.64
C ASP A 98 -1.58 12.28 -9.50
N LEU A 99 -2.13 11.08 -9.64
CA LEU A 99 -1.41 9.83 -9.56
C LEU A 99 -1.25 9.26 -10.97
N SER A 100 -0.06 9.43 -11.54
CA SER A 100 0.22 9.01 -12.92
C SER A 100 0.56 7.52 -13.04
N SER A 101 1.15 6.93 -12.00
CA SER A 101 1.35 5.48 -11.92
C SER A 101 1.28 4.96 -10.50
N CYS A 102 0.92 3.68 -10.38
CA CYS A 102 0.93 2.91 -9.14
C CYS A 102 1.05 1.44 -9.51
N GLU A 103 2.21 0.85 -9.29
CA GLU A 103 2.58 -0.49 -9.77
C GLU A 103 3.52 -1.19 -8.80
N LEU A 104 3.45 -2.53 -8.77
CA LEU A 104 4.41 -3.33 -8.03
C LEU A 104 5.79 -3.23 -8.71
N ALA A 105 6.84 -2.98 -7.93
CA ALA A 105 8.20 -2.97 -8.45
C ALA A 105 8.68 -4.38 -8.79
N GLU A 106 9.71 -4.50 -9.63
CA GLU A 106 10.23 -5.77 -10.15
C GLU A 106 10.69 -6.77 -9.06
N ASP A 107 11.00 -6.28 -7.85
CA ASP A 107 11.45 -7.10 -6.73
C ASP A 107 10.30 -7.62 -5.84
N ASP A 108 9.04 -7.28 -6.16
CA ASP A 108 7.83 -7.60 -5.38
C ASP A 108 7.88 -7.17 -3.89
N THR A 109 8.82 -6.29 -3.53
CA THR A 109 9.00 -5.81 -2.15
C THR A 109 8.42 -4.42 -1.91
N LYS A 110 8.05 -3.71 -2.97
CA LYS A 110 7.53 -2.35 -2.87
C LYS A 110 6.56 -2.01 -4.00
N ILE A 111 5.56 -1.20 -3.69
CA ILE A 111 4.71 -0.55 -4.68
C ILE A 111 5.33 0.80 -4.99
N ARG A 112 5.58 1.09 -6.27
CA ARG A 112 6.08 2.38 -6.74
C ARG A 112 4.93 3.22 -7.27
N THR A 113 4.85 4.47 -6.86
CA THR A 113 3.94 5.46 -7.45
C THR A 113 4.69 6.61 -8.08
N ARG A 114 4.07 7.23 -9.07
CA ARG A 114 4.49 8.52 -9.60
C ARG A 114 3.35 9.50 -9.45
N TRP A 115 3.65 10.68 -8.93
CA TRP A 115 2.64 11.67 -8.60
C TRP A 115 3.06 13.09 -8.93
N LEU A 116 2.05 13.94 -9.05
CA LEU A 116 2.16 15.39 -9.26
C LEU A 116 1.05 16.06 -8.46
N THR A 117 1.43 16.83 -7.44
CA THR A 117 0.50 17.70 -6.73
C THR A 117 0.57 19.11 -7.31
N LYS A 118 -0.57 19.75 -7.50
CA LYS A 118 -0.69 21.14 -7.95
C LYS A 118 -1.65 21.88 -7.04
N GLY A 119 -1.48 23.18 -6.90
CA GLY A 119 -2.49 24.02 -6.27
C GLY A 119 -2.26 25.50 -6.52
N ARG A 120 -3.36 26.26 -6.48
CA ARG A 120 -3.36 27.71 -6.61
C ARG A 120 -3.54 28.38 -5.26
N LEU A 121 -2.60 29.24 -4.90
CA LEU A 121 -2.61 29.99 -3.65
C LEU A 121 -3.68 31.08 -3.69
N ARG A 122 -4.56 31.10 -2.69
CA ARG A 122 -5.73 31.99 -2.64
C ARG A 122 -5.37 33.47 -2.57
N LEU A 123 -4.27 33.83 -1.89
CA LEU A 123 -3.95 35.23 -1.57
C LEU A 123 -3.07 35.92 -2.61
N ILE A 124 -2.21 35.18 -3.31
CA ILE A 124 -1.22 35.75 -4.24
C ILE A 124 -1.43 35.30 -5.69
N ASP A 125 -2.55 34.59 -5.94
CA ASP A 125 -2.97 34.10 -7.25
C ASP A 125 -1.86 33.39 -8.04
N ARG A 126 -1.07 32.57 -7.33
CA ARG A 126 0.09 31.86 -7.88
C ARG A 126 -0.16 30.36 -7.84
N GLU A 127 0.16 29.70 -8.95
CA GLU A 127 0.18 28.25 -9.04
C GLU A 127 1.53 27.70 -8.56
N ILE A 128 1.45 26.63 -7.77
CA ILE A 128 2.60 25.84 -7.36
C ILE A 128 2.36 24.39 -7.74
N SER A 129 3.44 23.68 -8.03
CA SER A 129 3.41 22.26 -8.32
C SER A 129 4.64 21.58 -7.74
N LEU A 130 4.46 20.33 -7.33
CA LEU A 130 5.51 19.45 -6.87
C LEU A 130 5.22 18.06 -7.41
N SER A 131 6.24 17.35 -7.87
CA SER A 131 6.11 15.96 -8.30
C SER A 131 7.09 15.09 -7.53
N GLY A 132 6.85 13.80 -7.58
CA GLY A 132 7.69 12.86 -6.87
C GLY A 132 7.34 11.42 -7.17
N THR A 133 8.11 10.55 -6.53
CA THR A 133 7.96 9.11 -6.58
C THR A 133 7.83 8.62 -5.16
N ASP A 134 6.80 7.83 -4.85
CA ASP A 134 6.74 7.14 -3.57
C ASP A 134 7.06 5.66 -3.73
N TYR A 135 7.63 5.09 -2.66
CA TYR A 135 7.83 3.67 -2.48
C TYR A 135 7.11 3.22 -1.21
N PHE A 136 6.13 2.34 -1.38
CA PHE A 136 5.42 1.68 -0.29
C PHE A 136 6.04 0.30 -0.10
N HIS A 137 6.90 0.16 0.90
CA HIS A 137 7.58 -1.09 1.21
C HIS A 137 6.61 -2.06 1.89
N LEU A 138 6.62 -3.29 1.39
CA LEU A 138 5.77 -4.38 1.82
C LEU A 138 6.58 -5.31 2.74
N ASP A 139 5.90 -5.91 3.71
CA ASP A 139 6.46 -7.02 4.48
C ASP A 139 6.22 -8.38 3.80
N ASP A 140 6.54 -9.46 4.52
CA ASP A 140 6.34 -10.83 4.06
C ASP A 140 4.86 -11.22 3.93
N GLU A 141 3.96 -10.46 4.54
CA GLU A 141 2.51 -10.67 4.46
C GLU A 141 1.84 -9.77 3.41
N GLY A 142 2.57 -8.81 2.84
CA GLY A 142 2.04 -7.86 1.84
C GLY A 142 1.42 -6.60 2.44
N GLN A 143 1.67 -6.31 3.72
CA GLN A 143 1.22 -5.10 4.38
C GLN A 143 2.27 -3.98 4.24
N ILE A 144 1.83 -2.72 4.13
CA ILE A 144 2.75 -1.59 3.95
C ILE A 144 3.36 -1.19 5.30
N VAL A 145 4.68 -1.35 5.43
CA VAL A 145 5.45 -1.04 6.66
C VAL A 145 6.22 0.27 6.58
N ARG A 146 6.48 0.78 5.37
CA ARG A 146 7.17 2.06 5.15
C ARG A 146 6.66 2.74 3.89
N HIS A 147 6.38 4.02 3.99
CA HIS A 147 6.14 4.93 2.86
C HIS A 147 7.33 5.89 2.77
N GLU A 148 8.14 5.72 1.74
CA GLU A 148 9.24 6.63 1.40
C GLU A 148 8.82 7.52 0.23
N SER A 149 8.93 8.84 0.37
CA SER A 149 8.59 9.81 -0.66
C SER A 149 9.84 10.54 -1.13
N LEU A 150 10.09 10.52 -2.45
CA LEU A 150 11.18 11.24 -3.09
C LEU A 150 10.62 12.34 -3.97
N TRP A 151 11.01 13.57 -3.69
CA TRP A 151 10.52 14.74 -4.42
C TRP A 151 11.46 15.10 -5.55
N ASP A 152 10.89 15.45 -6.70
CA ASP A 152 11.65 16.02 -7.80
C ASP A 152 12.06 17.45 -7.42
N SER A 153 13.37 17.72 -7.51
CA SER A 153 13.99 19.03 -7.29
C SER A 153 13.86 19.95 -8.49
#